data_AF-H3G5U8-F1
#
_entry.id   AF-H3G5U8-F1
#
_cell.length_a   1.000
_cell.length_b   1.000
_cell.length_c   1.000
_cell.angle_alpha   90.00
_cell.angle_beta   90.00
_cell.angle_gamma   90.00
#
_symmetry.space_group_name_H-M   'P 1'
#
loop_
_entity.id
_entity.type
_entity.pdbx_description
1 polymer ?
#
loop_
_entity_poly.entity_id
_entity_poly.type
_entity_poly.pdbx_seq_one_letter_code
_entity_poly.pdbx_strand_id
1 'polypeptide(L)' 'SIVILDNAKIHMYEELQELIHATGALLFFLPPYSPDLNPIEVGFSLLKR' A
#
# COMPACT_ATOMS: atom_id res chain seq x y z
N SER A 1 -11.04 4.26 8.16
CA SER A 1 -10.04 4.66 7.15
C SER A 1 -9.51 3.39 6.47
N ILE A 2 -9.05 3.45 5.22
CA ILE A 2 -8.49 2.29 4.50
C ILE A 2 -7.10 2.65 4.00
N VAL A 3 -6.12 1.79 4.28
CA VAL A 3 -4.75 1.87 3.81
C VAL A 3 -4.51 0.74 2.80
N ILE A 4 -4.01 1.10 1.62
CA ILE A 4 -3.65 0.16 0.56
C ILE A 4 -2.14 0.25 0.34
N LEU A 5 -1.43 -0.88 0.45
CA LEU A 5 0.01 -0.98 0.20
C LEU A 5 0.29 -2.01 -0.90
N ASP A 6 1.40 -1.84 -1.61
CA ASP A 6 1.90 -2.91 -2.47
C ASP A 6 2.51 -4.05 -1.64
N ASN A 7 2.83 -5.16 -2.32
CA ASN A 7 3.30 -6.39 -1.66
C ASN A 7 4.83 -6.43 -1.46
N ALA A 8 5.52 -5.28 -1.43
CA ALA A 8 6.95 -5.25 -1.12
C ALA A 8 7.22 -5.82 0.27
N LYS A 9 8.30 -6.60 0.40
CA LYS A 9 8.69 -7.24 1.67
C LYS A 9 8.87 -6.26 2.83
N ILE A 10 9.21 -5.01 2.52
CA ILE A 10 9.34 -3.94 3.53
C ILE A 10 8.01 -3.57 4.19
N HIS A 11 6.87 -3.97 3.63
CA HIS A 11 5.54 -3.76 4.20
C HIS A 11 5.03 -4.97 4.98
N MET A 12 5.81 -6.05 5.08
CA MET A 12 5.39 -7.33 5.66
C MET A 12 6.00 -7.53 7.06
N TYR A 13 5.66 -6.64 7.98
CA TYR A 13 6.08 -6.75 9.39
C TYR A 13 4.88 -6.51 10.32
N GLU A 14 4.83 -7.29 11.40
CA GLU A 14 3.66 -7.37 12.29
C GLU A 14 3.29 -6.02 12.91
N GLU A 15 4.30 -5.26 13.34
CA GLU A 15 4.14 -3.95 13.98
C GLU A 15 3.41 -2.94 13.06
N LEU A 16 3.59 -3.02 11.74
CA LEU A 16 2.87 -2.17 10.79
C LEU A 16 1.36 -2.38 10.89
N GLN A 17 0.94 -3.66 10.90
CA GLN A 17 -0.46 -4.02 10.93
C GLN A 17 -1.08 -3.62 12.27
N GLU A 18 -0.38 -3.85 13.38
CA GLU A 18 -0.83 -3.43 14.71
C GLU A 18 -1.02 -1.92 14.80
N LEU A 19 -0.04 -1.15 14.33
CA LEU A 19 -0.11 0.32 14.35
C LEU A 19 -1.25 0.85 13.49
N ILE A 20 -1.48 0.29 12.30
CA ILE A 20 -2.58 0.71 11.43
C ILE A 20 -3.93 0.38 12.08
N HIS A 21 -4.09 -0.82 12.63
CA HIS A 21 -5.32 -1.21 13.31
C HIS A 21 -5.58 -0.38 14.58
N ALA A 22 -4.54 0.02 15.31
CA ALA A 22 -4.66 0.90 16.48
C ALA A 22 -5.24 2.28 16.12
N THR A 23 -5.11 2.74 14.87
CA THR A 23 -5.77 3.97 14.38
C THR A 23 -7.24 3.77 14.00
N GLY A 24 -7.76 2.54 14.05
CA GLY A 24 -9.08 2.17 13.53
C GLY A 24 -9.14 2.09 12.01
N ALA A 25 -8.00 1.97 11.34
CA ALA A 25 -7.92 1.79 9.89
C ALA A 25 -7.84 0.31 9.51
N LEU A 26 -8.28 -0.01 8.29
CA LEU A 26 -8.12 -1.32 7.68
C LEU A 26 -6.91 -1.32 6.75
N LEU A 27 -6.14 -2.41 6.75
CA LEU A 27 -5.00 -2.61 5.87
C LEU A 27 -5.32 -3.63 4.78
N PHE A 28 -5.07 -3.27 3.52
CA PHE A 28 -5.14 -4.18 2.38
C PHE A 28 -3.82 -4.16 1.61
N PHE A 29 -3.39 -5.33 1.17
CA PHE A 29 -2.23 -5.50 0.29
C PHE A 29 -2.69 -5.78 -1.14
N LEU A 30 -2.02 -5.16 -2.10
CA LEU A 30 -2.26 -5.44 -3.52
C LEU A 30 -1.69 -6.81 -3.91
N PRO A 31 -2.33 -7.52 -4.87
CA PRO A 31 -1.77 -8.73 -5.43
C PRO A 31 -0.40 -8.45 -6.10
N PRO A 32 0.51 -9.44 -6.09
CA PRO A 32 1.81 -9.28 -6.72
C PRO A 32 1.67 -8.95 -8.21
N TYR A 33 2.58 -8.11 -8.71
CA TYR A 33 2.62 -7.68 -10.12
C TYR A 33 1.32 -7.03 -10.64
N SER A 34 0.58 -6.35 -9.76
CA SER A 34 -0.65 -5.63 -10.14
C SER A 34 -0.48 -4.10 -10.07
N PRO A 35 0.43 -3.50 -10.87
CA PRO A 35 0.68 -2.06 -10.85
C PRO A 35 -0.55 -1.25 -11.29
N ASP A 36 -1.42 -1.82 -12.13
CA ASP A 36 -2.67 -1.20 -12.57
C ASP A 36 -3.63 -0.89 -11.41
N LEU A 37 -3.49 -1.62 -10.30
CA LEU A 37 -4.28 -1.42 -9.08
C LEU A 37 -3.64 -0.41 -8.10
N ASN A 38 -2.44 0.10 -8.40
CA ASN A 38 -1.73 1.02 -7.54
C ASN A 38 -1.87 2.47 -8.04
N PRO A 39 -2.73 3.32 -7.42
CA PRO A 39 -3.03 4.66 -7.94
C PRO A 39 -1.81 5.59 -8.00
N ILE A 40 -0.77 5.32 -7.21
CA ILE A 40 0.45 6.13 -7.17
C ILE A 40 1.24 6.05 -8.49
N GLU A 41 1.09 4.96 -9.26
CA GLU A 41 1.77 4.77 -10.55
C GLU A 41 1.39 5.85 -11.57
N VAL A 42 0.12 6.31 -11.54
CA VAL A 42 -0.35 7.43 -12.38
C VAL A 42 0.34 8.72 -11.96
N GLY A 43 0.43 8.99 -10.66
CA GLY A 43 1.12 10.16 -10.11
C GLY A 43 2.61 10.17 -10.46
N PHE A 44 3.30 9.04 -10.30
CA PHE A 44 4.71 8.91 -10.68
C PHE A 44 4.93 9.07 -12.18
N SER A 45 4.02 8.57 -13.01
CA SER A 45 4.10 8.75 -14.47
C SER A 45 4.02 10.22 -14.88
N LEU A 46 3.24 11.03 -14.15
CA LEU A 46 3.19 12.47 -14.34
C LEU A 46 4.48 13.17 -13.85
N LEU A 47 5.02 12.75 -12.70
CA LEU A 47 6.24 13.34 -12.13
C LEU A 47 7.52 13.04 -12.92
N LYS A 48 7.55 11.93 -13.67
CA LYS A 48 8.70 11.53 -14.50
C LYS A 48 8.75 12.22 -15.87
N ARG A 49 7.69 12.96 -16.25
CA ARG A 49 7.61 13.73 -17.49
C ARG A 49 8.19 15.13 -17.29
#